data_AF-A0A2W0C360-F1
#
_entry.id   AF-A0A2W0C360-F1
#
_cell.length_a   1.000
_cell.length_b   1.000
_cell.length_c   1.000
_cell.angle_alpha   90.00
_cell.angle_beta   90.00
_cell.angle_gamma   90.00
#
_symmetry.space_group_name_H-M   'P 1'
#
loop_
_entity.id
_entity.type
_entity.pdbx_description
1 polymer ?
#
loop_
_entity_poly.entity_id
_entity_poly.type
_entity_poly.pdbx_seq_one_letter_code
_entity_poly.pdbx_strand_id
1 'polypeptide(L)' 'MHLVKQFLVVTANMIAELWMGFYRRNSDFYDKQTSGSKSKTGYYVFVITAAVVAVGVVSWMYNRMYS' A
#
# COMPACT_ATOMS: atom_id res chain seq x y z
N MET A 1 -16.33 5.76 -5.08
CA MET A 1 -15.60 6.60 -4.10
C MET A 1 -15.01 5.80 -2.94
N HIS A 2 -15.70 4.77 -2.42
CA HIS A 2 -15.19 3.96 -1.29
C HIS A 2 -13.88 3.20 -1.60
N LEU A 3 -13.79 2.55 -2.77
CA LEU A 3 -12.59 1.80 -3.21
C LEU A 3 -11.34 2.69 -3.35
N VAL A 4 -11.50 3.90 -3.89
CA VAL A 4 -10.39 4.87 -4.03
C VAL A 4 -9.91 5.32 -2.65
N LYS A 5 -10.85 5.54 -1.72
CA LYS A 5 -10.51 5.90 -0.34
C LYS A 5 -9.75 4.76 0.35
N GLN A 6 -10.19 3.52 0.16
CA GLN A 6 -9.48 2.35 0.69
C GLN A 6 -8.07 2.19 0.10
N PHE A 7 -7.93 2.39 -1.21
CA PHE A 7 -6.64 2.36 -1.90
C PHE A 7 -5.66 3.39 -1.34
N LEU A 8 -6.11 4.63 -1.14
CA LEU A 8 -5.27 5.68 -0.56
C LEU A 8 -4.85 5.37 0.87
N VAL A 9 -5.76 4.86 1.70
CA VAL A 9 -5.43 4.53 3.09
C VAL A 9 -4.47 3.34 3.17
N VAL A 10 -4.65 2.32 2.32
CA VAL A 10 -3.71 1.17 2.24
C VAL A 10 -2.33 1.63 1.76
N THR A 11 -2.29 2.45 0.71
CA THR A 11 -1.02 2.97 0.17
C THR A 11 -0.29 3.85 1.18
N ALA A 12 -1.01 4.75 1.86
CA ALA A 12 -0.44 5.61 2.90
C ALA A 12 0.06 4.81 4.11
N ASN A 13 -0.70 3.81 4.57
CA ASN A 13 -0.28 2.93 5.67
C ASN A 13 0.97 2.12 5.29
N MET A 14 1.03 1.65 4.04
CA MET A 14 2.18 0.89 3.54
C MET A 14 3.44 1.76 3.40
N ILE A 15 3.31 3.01 2.94
CA ILE A 15 4.41 3.97 2.93
C ILE A 15 4.90 4.24 4.36
N ALA A 16 3.97 4.42 5.31
CA ALA A 16 4.31 4.65 6.72
C ALA A 16 5.01 3.43 7.36
N GLU A 17 4.56 2.20 7.06
CA GLU A 17 5.20 0.96 7.51
C GLU A 17 6.61 0.80 6.92
N LEU A 18 6.82 1.16 5.65
CA LEU A 18 8.14 1.15 5.01
C LEU A 18 9.08 2.21 5.62
N TRP A 19 8.56 3.39 5.95
CA TRP A 19 9.33 4.49 6.54
C TRP A 19 9.70 4.26 8.00
N MET A 20 8.78 3.73 8.81
CA MET A 20 9.01 3.49 10.25
C MET A 20 9.79 2.20 10.53
N GLY A 21 10.20 1.46 9.48
CA GLY A 21 10.74 0.12 9.60
C GLY A 21 9.66 -0.88 9.99
N PHE A 22 9.86 -2.16 9.67
CA PHE A 22 8.95 -3.31 9.83
C PHE A 22 8.50 -3.63 11.28
N TYR A 23 8.22 -2.63 12.12
CA TYR A 23 8.09 -2.77 13.57
C TYR A 23 6.81 -3.49 14.01
N ARG A 24 5.78 -3.58 13.15
CA ARG A 24 4.63 -4.48 13.34
C ARG A 24 3.78 -4.53 12.08
N ARG A 25 3.97 -5.55 11.24
CA ARG A 25 3.11 -5.78 10.07
C ARG A 25 1.69 -6.06 10.54
N ASN A 26 0.81 -5.08 10.48
CA ASN A 26 -0.55 -5.19 11.00
C ASN A 26 -1.46 -5.79 9.92
N SER A 27 -1.39 -7.12 9.73
CA SER A 27 -2.14 -7.84 8.70
C SER A 27 -3.66 -7.62 8.79
N ASP A 28 -4.19 -7.43 10.00
CA ASP A 28 -5.62 -7.14 10.23
C ASP A 28 -6.09 -5.85 9.58
N PHE A 29 -5.19 -4.86 9.40
CA PHE A 29 -5.55 -3.58 8.79
C PHE A 29 -5.86 -3.73 7.29
N TYR A 30 -5.04 -4.51 6.59
CA TYR A 30 -5.21 -4.80 5.16
C TYR A 30 -6.45 -5.69 4.93
N ASP A 31 -6.69 -6.65 5.81
CA ASP A 31 -7.84 -7.55 5.71
C ASP A 31 -9.17 -6.81 5.91
N LYS A 32 -9.22 -5.90 6.89
CA LYS A 32 -10.42 -5.10 7.19
C LYS A 32 -10.78 -4.13 6.04
N GLN A 33 -9.80 -3.57 5.36
CA GLN A 33 -10.03 -2.72 4.18
C GLN A 33 -10.43 -3.48 2.93
N THR A 34 -10.28 -4.80 2.94
CA THR A 34 -10.55 -5.66 1.77
C THR A 34 -11.72 -6.61 2.00
N SER A 35 -12.37 -6.54 3.17
CA SER A 35 -13.52 -7.37 3.58
C SER A 35 -14.75 -7.32 2.66
N GLY A 36 -14.82 -6.36 1.71
CA GLY A 36 -15.80 -6.33 0.62
C GLY A 36 -15.41 -7.14 -0.63
N SER A 37 -14.14 -7.52 -0.78
CA SER A 37 -13.63 -8.32 -1.91
C SER A 37 -13.73 -9.81 -1.57
N LYS A 38 -14.81 -10.46 -2.01
CA LYS A 38 -15.02 -11.92 -1.86
C LYS A 38 -13.92 -12.81 -2.47
N SER A 39 -12.91 -12.24 -3.17
CA SER A 39 -11.86 -12.99 -3.87
C SER A 39 -10.46 -12.68 -3.33
N LYS A 40 -9.76 -13.72 -2.85
CA LYS A 40 -8.35 -13.66 -2.41
C LYS A 40 -7.42 -13.12 -3.50
N THR A 41 -7.74 -13.35 -4.78
CA THR A 41 -6.95 -12.85 -5.91
C THR A 41 -7.02 -11.32 -6.02
N GLY A 42 -8.18 -10.72 -5.75
CA GLY A 42 -8.34 -9.26 -5.76
C GLY A 42 -7.51 -8.58 -4.67
N TYR A 43 -7.37 -9.23 -3.52
CA TYR A 43 -6.51 -8.76 -2.43
C TYR A 43 -5.04 -8.72 -2.85
N TYR A 44 -4.50 -9.81 -3.41
CA TYR A 44 -3.10 -9.83 -3.84
C TYR A 44 -2.81 -8.82 -4.94
N VAL A 45 -3.69 -8.69 -5.94
CA VAL A 45 -3.51 -7.72 -7.03
C VAL A 45 -3.54 -6.28 -6.49
N PHE A 46 -4.45 -5.98 -5.56
CA PHE A 46 -4.56 -4.66 -4.96
C PHE A 46 -3.30 -4.30 -4.16
N VAL A 47 -2.81 -5.20 -3.33
CA VAL A 47 -1.61 -4.98 -2.51
C VAL A 47 -0.35 -4.87 -3.39
N ILE A 48 -0.20 -5.72 -4.42
CA ILE A 48 0.93 -5.64 -5.36
C ILE A 48 0.92 -4.32 -6.12
N THR A 49 -0.25 -3.87 -6.58
CA THR A 49 -0.37 -2.60 -7.30
C THR A 49 0.01 -1.42 -6.40
N ALA A 50 -0.47 -1.40 -5.16
CA ALA A 50 -0.10 -0.39 -4.18
C ALA A 50 1.40 -0.40 -3.88
N ALA A 51 2.02 -1.59 -3.79
CA ALA A 51 3.45 -1.75 -3.59
C ALA A 51 4.28 -1.16 -4.74
N VAL A 52 3.90 -1.47 -5.99
CA VAL A 52 4.59 -0.96 -7.18
C VAL A 52 4.50 0.58 -7.25
N VAL A 53 3.33 1.14 -6.95
CA VAL A 53 3.15 2.60 -6.91
C VAL A 53 4.03 3.23 -5.82
N ALA A 54 4.04 2.66 -4.61
CA ALA A 54 4.85 3.17 -3.50
C ALA A 54 6.35 3.16 -3.84
N VAL A 55 6.87 2.03 -4.37
CA VAL A 55 8.27 1.93 -4.80
C VAL A 55 8.56 2.92 -5.93
N GLY A 56 7.67 3.04 -6.92
CA GLY A 56 7.83 4.00 -8.02
C GLY A 56 7.93 5.45 -7.54
N VAL A 57 7.08 5.87 -6.60
CA VAL A 57 7.12 7.21 -6.00
C VAL A 57 8.41 7.44 -5.23
N VAL A 58 8.82 6.48 -4.39
CA VAL A 58 10.06 6.58 -3.61
C VAL A 58 11.29 6.64 -4.53
N SER A 59 11.36 5.77 -5.54
CA SER A 59 12.45 5.79 -6.54
C SER A 59 12.47 7.08 -7.34
N TRP A 60 11.31 7.62 -7.74
CA TRP A 60 11.22 8.89 -8.45
C TRP A 60 11.70 10.07 -7.59
N MET A 61 11.26 10.13 -6.32
CA MET A 61 11.72 11.14 -5.35
C MET A 61 13.22 11.03 -5.11
N TYR A 62 13.73 9.81 -4.92
CA TYR A 62 15.16 9.57 -4.72
C TYR A 62 15.98 10.04 -5.93
N ASN A 63 15.54 9.70 -7.14
CA ASN A 63 16.21 10.17 -8.36
C ASN A 63 16.17 11.70 -8.48
N ARG A 64 15.07 12.36 -8.07
CA ARG A 64 14.97 13.83 -8.05
C ARG A 64 15.85 14.52 -7.00
N MET A 65 16.18 13.85 -5.90
CA MET A 65 17.05 14.40 -4.86
C MET A 65 18.54 14.20 -5.15
N TYR A 66 18.90 13.12 -5.85
CA TYR A 66 20.29 12.69 -6.05
C TYR A 66 20.78 12.77 -7.51
N SER A 67 19.91 13.15 -8.47
CA SER A 67 20.26 13.50 -9.86
C SER A 67 19.99 14.96 -10.14
#